data_AF-A0A7J7Q4Q1-F1
#
_entry.id   AF-A0A7J7Q4Q1-F1
#
_cell.length_a   1.000
_cell.length_b   1.000
_cell.length_c   1.000
_cell.angle_alpha   90.00
_cell.angle_beta   90.00
_cell.angle_gamma   90.00
#
_symmetry.space_group_name_H-M   'P 1'
#
loop_
_entity.id
_entity.type
_entity.pdbx_description
1 polymer ?
#
loop_
_entity_poly.entity_id
_entity_poly.type
_entity_poly.pdbx_seq_one_letter_code
_entity_poly.pdbx_strand_id
1 'polypeptide(L)'
;MLQTVPCNMCPCRSGEVAACVADVAAPAAELTPAVVQQHLAAIQQAGLLVLDANLQQPTLAAAAQAAAAAGVPVLFEPVSVPKSAGCVPVLRWLTFITPNANELLAIAAAVRQQAPTLSNSSSSSSAVPAVPEQVCCPQQLLAQLVPAAATLLLQGEPSSAIHSSAVTSQPHLFAFHAWSEC
;
A
#
# COMPACT_ATOMS: atom_id res chain seq x y z
N MET A 1 12.50 -8.68 18.26
CA MET A 1 13.60 -9.07 17.35
C MET A 1 12.89 -9.41 16.07
N LEU A 2 12.97 -8.57 15.04
CA LEU A 2 12.21 -8.78 13.80
C LEU A 2 12.74 -10.06 13.13
N GLN A 3 11.90 -11.09 13.04
CA GLN A 3 12.24 -12.32 12.34
C GLN A 3 11.98 -12.13 10.84
N THR A 4 12.98 -12.41 10.00
CA THR A 4 12.81 -12.40 8.54
C THR A 4 11.79 -13.47 8.15
N VAL A 5 10.83 -13.11 7.28
CA VAL A 5 9.82 -14.04 6.79
C VAL A 5 10.39 -14.93 5.68
N PRO A 6 10.44 -16.26 5.86
CA PRO A 6 10.73 -17.16 4.76
C PRO A 6 9.52 -17.30 3.83
N CYS A 7 9.78 -17.26 2.51
CA CYS A 7 8.84 -17.64 1.48
C CYS A 7 9.48 -18.73 0.62
N ASN A 8 8.99 -19.96 0.74
CA ASN A 8 9.51 -21.10 -0.01
C ASN A 8 8.58 -21.41 -1.18
N MET A 9 9.10 -21.29 -2.39
CA MET A 9 8.38 -21.51 -3.64
C MET A 9 8.94 -22.74 -4.35
N CYS A 10 8.05 -23.63 -4.78
CA CYS A 10 8.35 -24.76 -5.66
C CYS A 10 7.80 -24.47 -7.06
N PRO A 11 8.65 -24.15 -8.05
CA PRO A 11 8.19 -23.93 -9.42
C PRO A 11 7.99 -25.25 -10.19
N CYS A 12 7.01 -25.25 -11.09
CA CYS A 12 6.82 -26.25 -12.14
C CYS A 12 7.88 -26.08 -13.24
N ARG A 13 7.98 -27.07 -14.13
CA ARG A 13 8.89 -27.01 -15.30
C ARG A 13 8.61 -25.83 -16.24
N SER A 14 7.40 -25.28 -16.21
CA SER A 14 6.97 -24.08 -16.94
C SER A 14 7.49 -22.77 -16.33
N GLY A 15 8.03 -22.79 -15.10
CA GLY A 15 8.37 -21.60 -14.33
C GLY A 15 7.21 -21.02 -13.51
N GLU A 16 6.01 -21.60 -13.64
CA GLU A 16 4.87 -21.25 -12.80
C GLU A 16 5.00 -21.85 -11.40
N VAL A 17 4.33 -21.26 -10.42
CA VAL A 17 4.34 -21.73 -9.04
C VAL A 17 3.49 -23.00 -8.89
N ALA A 18 4.12 -24.12 -8.55
CA ALA A 18 3.44 -25.38 -8.25
C ALA A 18 2.88 -25.40 -6.82
N ALA A 19 3.68 -24.91 -5.87
CA ALA A 19 3.32 -24.79 -4.46
C ALA A 19 4.12 -23.65 -3.81
N CYS A 20 3.54 -23.00 -2.81
CA CYS A 20 4.19 -21.93 -2.06
C CYS A 20 3.76 -21.99 -0.59
N VAL A 21 4.73 -21.86 0.32
CA VAL A 21 4.49 -21.68 1.75
C VAL A 21 5.16 -20.38 2.18
N ALA A 22 4.37 -19.45 2.70
CA ALA A 22 4.85 -18.15 3.18
C ALA A 22 4.49 -17.98 4.65
N ASP A 23 5.49 -17.81 5.52
CA ASP A 23 5.28 -17.57 6.94
C ASP A 23 5.28 -16.06 7.25
N VAL A 24 4.22 -15.39 6.83
CA VAL A 24 4.04 -13.95 7.04
C VAL A 24 3.42 -13.60 8.40
N ALA A 25 3.34 -14.56 9.33
CA ALA A 25 2.63 -14.37 10.59
C ALA A 25 3.32 -13.37 11.51
N ALA A 26 4.67 -13.38 11.56
CA ALA A 26 5.45 -12.54 12.46
C ALA A 26 5.36 -11.03 12.14
N PRO A 27 5.59 -10.53 10.91
CA PRO A 27 5.42 -9.11 10.62
C PRO A 27 3.98 -8.64 10.78
N ALA A 28 2.99 -9.50 10.49
CA ALA A 28 1.60 -9.15 10.68
C ALA A 28 1.28 -8.92 12.17
N ALA A 29 1.91 -9.66 13.09
CA ALA A 29 1.76 -9.47 14.53
C ALA A 29 2.59 -8.30 15.09
N GLU A 30 3.76 -8.01 14.51
CA GLU A 30 4.69 -6.99 15.01
C GLU A 30 4.39 -5.57 14.48
N LEU A 31 3.87 -5.47 13.25
CA LEU A 31 3.43 -4.19 12.66
C LEU A 31 2.04 -3.83 13.21
N THR A 32 2.04 -3.17 14.36
CA THR A 32 0.83 -2.75 15.09
C THR A 32 0.51 -1.27 14.87
N PRO A 33 -0.71 -0.81 15.20
CA PRO A 33 -1.02 0.63 15.17
C PRO A 33 -0.11 1.48 16.05
N ALA A 34 0.45 0.91 17.13
CA ALA A 34 1.40 1.62 17.99
C ALA A 34 2.71 1.94 17.24
N VAL A 35 3.17 1.01 16.40
CA VAL A 35 4.35 1.23 15.53
C VAL A 35 4.04 2.32 14.50
N VAL A 36 2.85 2.32 13.89
CA VAL A 36 2.41 3.40 13.00
C VAL A 36 2.48 4.76 13.70
N GLN A 37 1.98 4.84 14.93
CA GLN A 37 1.99 6.07 15.72
C GLN A 37 3.41 6.56 16.02
N GLN A 38 4.36 5.66 16.27
CA GLN A 38 5.77 6.00 16.48
C GLN A 38 6.42 6.61 15.22
N HIS A 39 5.93 6.25 14.03
CA HIS A 39 6.45 6.70 12.74
C HIS A 39 5.57 7.77 12.06
N LEU A 40 4.65 8.40 12.80
CA LEU A 40 3.70 9.37 12.24
C LEU A 40 4.38 10.52 11.48
N ALA A 41 5.48 11.05 12.02
CA ALA A 41 6.23 12.13 11.38
C ALA A 41 6.81 11.72 10.01
N ALA A 42 7.27 10.47 9.88
CA ALA A 42 7.78 9.95 8.61
C ALA A 42 6.64 9.76 7.59
N ILE A 43 5.48 9.28 8.05
CA ILE A 43 4.28 9.15 7.21
C ILE A 43 3.83 10.52 6.69
N GLN A 44 3.80 11.54 7.55
CA GLN A 44 3.37 12.90 7.20
C GLN A 44 4.28 13.58 6.18
N GLN A 45 5.55 13.20 6.13
CA GLN A 45 6.54 13.76 5.19
C GLN A 45 6.71 12.92 3.93
N ALA A 46 6.04 11.77 3.83
CA ALA A 46 6.17 10.88 2.68
C ALA A 46 5.47 11.48 1.44
N GLY A 47 6.08 11.29 0.26
CA GLY A 47 5.43 11.64 -1.01
C GLY A 47 4.35 10.64 -1.45
N LEU A 48 4.41 9.41 -0.93
CA LEU A 48 3.48 8.31 -1.16
C LEU A 48 3.63 7.30 -0.02
N LEU A 49 2.52 6.82 0.52
CA LEU A 49 2.52 5.68 1.45
C LEU A 49 2.07 4.42 0.71
N VAL A 50 2.91 3.39 0.67
CA VAL A 50 2.57 2.07 0.12
C VAL A 50 2.23 1.13 1.26
N LEU A 51 1.04 0.53 1.22
CA LEU A 51 0.56 -0.43 2.20
C LEU A 51 0.22 -1.74 1.47
N ASP A 52 0.68 -2.87 1.98
CA ASP A 52 0.35 -4.17 1.41
C ASP A 52 -0.77 -4.87 2.19
N ALA A 53 -1.36 -5.90 1.58
CA ALA A 53 -2.40 -6.71 2.19
C ALA A 53 -1.88 -7.71 3.25
N ASN A 54 -0.58 -7.67 3.61
CA ASN A 54 -0.05 -8.48 4.72
C ASN A 54 -0.26 -7.81 6.08
N LEU A 55 -0.51 -6.50 6.10
CA LEU A 55 -0.85 -5.76 7.31
C LEU A 55 -2.17 -6.23 7.91
N GLN A 56 -2.21 -6.31 9.24
CA GLN A 56 -3.45 -6.53 9.97
C GLN A 56 -4.39 -5.33 9.80
N GLN A 57 -5.70 -5.60 9.79
CA GLN A 57 -6.72 -4.57 9.54
C GLN A 57 -6.59 -3.31 10.42
N PRO A 58 -6.32 -3.41 11.74
CA PRO A 58 -6.16 -2.23 12.58
C PRO A 58 -4.95 -1.38 12.17
N THR A 59 -3.85 -2.01 11.78
CA THR A 59 -2.62 -1.33 11.35
C THR A 59 -2.82 -0.68 9.99
N LEU A 60 -3.43 -1.39 9.04
CA LEU A 60 -3.79 -0.88 7.73
C LEU A 60 -4.66 0.38 7.87
N ALA A 61 -5.70 0.33 8.71
CA ALA A 61 -6.59 1.46 8.98
C ALA A 61 -5.86 2.63 9.63
N ALA A 62 -5.04 2.38 10.66
CA ALA A 62 -4.28 3.42 11.34
C ALA A 62 -3.32 4.15 10.39
N ALA A 63 -2.59 3.41 9.55
CA ALA A 63 -1.64 3.97 8.60
C ALA A 63 -2.35 4.74 7.47
N ALA A 64 -3.40 4.16 6.88
CA ALA A 64 -4.16 4.81 5.83
C ALA A 64 -4.84 6.10 6.33
N GLN A 65 -5.42 6.08 7.54
CA GLN A 65 -6.03 7.26 8.13
C GLN A 65 -4.99 8.35 8.46
N ALA A 66 -3.82 7.97 8.98
CA ALA A 66 -2.74 8.90 9.27
C ALA A 66 -2.23 9.62 8.01
N ALA A 67 -2.01 8.88 6.92
CA ALA A 67 -1.59 9.44 5.64
C ALA A 67 -2.68 10.34 5.02
N ALA A 68 -3.93 9.87 5.01
CA ALA A 68 -5.05 10.65 4.50
C ALA A 68 -5.22 11.98 5.26
N ALA A 69 -5.07 11.97 6.59
CA ALA A 69 -5.12 13.18 7.42
C ALA A 69 -3.98 14.16 7.12
N ALA A 70 -2.84 13.67 6.63
CA ALA A 70 -1.69 14.47 6.23
C ALA A 70 -1.72 14.91 4.75
N GLY A 71 -2.73 14.48 3.98
CA GLY A 71 -2.81 14.72 2.54
C GLY A 71 -1.80 13.88 1.72
N VAL A 72 -1.26 12.82 2.30
CA VAL A 72 -0.31 11.91 1.63
C VAL A 72 -1.09 10.85 0.85
N PRO A 73 -0.84 10.68 -0.46
CA PRO A 73 -1.52 9.66 -1.25
C PRO A 73 -1.16 8.27 -0.74
N VAL A 74 -2.14 7.36 -0.76
CA VAL A 74 -1.99 5.99 -0.28
C VAL A 74 -2.19 5.01 -1.43
N LEU A 75 -1.19 4.18 -1.70
CA LEU A 75 -1.27 3.05 -2.61
C LEU A 75 -1.43 1.77 -1.80
N PHE A 76 -2.47 1.00 -2.11
CA PHE A 76 -2.66 -0.33 -1.56
C PHE A 76 -2.22 -1.38 -2.57
N GLU A 77 -1.35 -2.30 -2.16
CA GLU A 77 -0.96 -3.45 -2.97
C GLU A 77 -1.66 -4.74 -2.50
N PRO A 78 -2.63 -5.26 -3.27
CA PRO A 78 -3.21 -6.58 -3.04
C PRO A 78 -2.15 -7.67 -3.26
N VAL A 79 -1.70 -8.30 -2.18
CA VAL A 79 -0.64 -9.33 -2.23
C VAL A 79 -1.15 -10.66 -2.80
N SER A 80 -2.42 -10.97 -2.57
CA SER A 80 -3.07 -12.18 -3.06
C SER A 80 -4.58 -12.04 -3.05
N VAL A 81 -5.26 -12.89 -3.83
CA VAL A 81 -6.73 -12.92 -3.93
C VAL A 81 -7.43 -13.03 -2.57
N PRO A 82 -7.03 -13.90 -1.62
CA PRO A 82 -7.71 -13.98 -0.32
C PRO A 82 -7.53 -12.73 0.55
N LYS A 83 -6.44 -11.98 0.37
CA LYS A 83 -6.10 -10.80 1.19
C LYS A 83 -6.62 -9.50 0.57
N SER A 84 -6.89 -9.47 -0.73
CA SER A 84 -7.25 -8.26 -1.46
C SER A 84 -8.48 -7.56 -0.89
N ALA A 85 -9.49 -8.32 -0.45
CA ALA A 85 -10.71 -7.79 0.15
C ALA A 85 -10.50 -7.08 1.51
N GLY A 86 -9.33 -7.22 2.14
CA GLY A 86 -8.99 -6.51 3.38
C GLY A 86 -8.96 -4.99 3.23
N CYS A 87 -8.79 -4.47 2.00
CA CYS A 87 -8.83 -3.03 1.78
C CYS A 87 -10.22 -2.42 1.90
N VAL A 88 -11.29 -3.21 1.83
CA VAL A 88 -12.67 -2.70 1.71
C VAL A 88 -13.06 -1.72 2.84
N PRO A 89 -12.79 -2.02 4.13
CA PRO A 89 -13.11 -1.09 5.22
C PRO A 89 -12.33 0.23 5.20
N VAL A 90 -11.24 0.31 4.43
CA VAL A 90 -10.34 1.47 4.38
C VAL A 90 -10.34 2.18 3.01
N LEU A 91 -11.16 1.73 2.05
CA LEU A 91 -11.20 2.26 0.68
C LEU A 91 -11.26 3.79 0.60
N ARG A 92 -12.01 4.43 1.50
CA ARG A 92 -12.17 5.89 1.56
C ARG A 92 -10.87 6.68 1.80
N TRP A 93 -9.83 6.01 2.30
CA TRP A 93 -8.51 6.62 2.56
C TRP A 93 -7.47 6.21 1.51
N LEU A 94 -7.82 5.29 0.61
CA LEU A 94 -6.91 4.83 -0.43
C LEU A 94 -7.01 5.74 -1.66
N THR A 95 -5.86 6.02 -2.27
CA THR A 95 -5.78 6.80 -3.50
C THR A 95 -5.59 5.89 -4.71
N PHE A 96 -4.77 4.85 -4.57
CA PHE A 96 -4.50 3.87 -5.61
C PHE A 96 -4.63 2.44 -5.06
N ILE A 97 -4.99 1.52 -5.95
CA ILE A 97 -4.92 0.09 -5.71
C ILE A 97 -4.31 -0.57 -6.95
N THR A 98 -3.44 -1.57 -6.77
CA THR A 98 -2.74 -2.25 -7.87
C THR A 98 -3.15 -3.73 -8.03
N PRO A 99 -4.46 -4.05 -8.14
CA PRO A 99 -4.90 -5.44 -8.20
C PRO A 99 -4.57 -6.09 -9.55
N ASN A 100 -4.31 -7.40 -9.55
CA ASN A 100 -4.52 -8.21 -10.75
C ASN A 100 -6.02 -8.47 -10.99
N ALA A 101 -6.36 -9.13 -12.11
CA ALA A 101 -7.75 -9.37 -12.48
C ALA A 101 -8.56 -10.16 -11.43
N ASN A 102 -7.95 -11.17 -10.79
CA ASN A 102 -8.63 -12.00 -9.80
C ASN A 102 -8.81 -11.27 -8.47
N GLU A 103 -7.81 -10.48 -8.06
CA GLU A 103 -7.89 -9.64 -6.87
C GLU A 103 -8.95 -8.56 -7.03
N LEU A 104 -9.05 -7.95 -8.21
CA LEU A 104 -10.07 -6.96 -8.52
C LEU A 104 -11.48 -7.56 -8.43
N LEU A 105 -11.67 -8.77 -8.96
CA LEU A 105 -12.94 -9.50 -8.83
C LEU A 105 -13.30 -9.76 -7.35
N ALA A 106 -12.33 -10.18 -6.54
CA ALA A 106 -12.52 -10.41 -5.11
C ALA A 106 -12.87 -9.12 -4.36
N ILE A 107 -12.18 -8.01 -4.64
CA ILE A 107 -12.50 -6.68 -4.06
C ILE A 107 -13.91 -6.26 -4.46
N ALA A 108 -14.27 -6.37 -5.73
CA ALA A 108 -15.59 -5.98 -6.23
C ALA A 108 -16.73 -6.81 -5.59
N ALA A 109 -16.50 -8.12 -5.39
CA ALA A 109 -17.45 -8.99 -4.71
C ALA A 109 -17.63 -8.58 -3.24
N ALA A 110 -16.53 -8.29 -2.53
CA ALA A 110 -16.57 -7.86 -1.13
C ALA A 110 -17.26 -6.49 -0.96
N VAL A 111 -17.00 -5.52 -1.85
CA VAL A 111 -17.71 -4.23 -1.87
C VAL A 111 -19.22 -4.43 -2.04
N ARG A 112 -19.63 -5.30 -2.97
CA ARG A 112 -21.05 -5.60 -3.21
C ARG A 112 -21.74 -6.22 -2.00
N GLN A 113 -21.04 -7.04 -1.22
CA GLN A 113 -21.58 -7.63 0.00
C GLN A 113 -21.76 -6.60 1.13
N GLN A 114 -21.00 -5.50 1.13
CA GLN A 114 -21.14 -4.41 2.09
C GLN A 114 -22.13 -3.32 1.66
N ALA A 115 -22.52 -3.28 0.39
CA ALA A 115 -23.59 -2.41 -0.06
C ALA A 115 -24.90 -2.85 0.62
N PRO A 116 -25.64 -1.95 1.28
CA PRO A 116 -26.93 -2.29 1.87
C PRO A 116 -27.82 -2.91 0.78
N THR A 117 -28.45 -4.04 1.07
CA THR A 117 -29.51 -4.58 0.23
C THR A 117 -30.60 -3.52 0.13
N LEU A 118 -30.62 -2.75 -0.97
CA LEU A 118 -31.74 -1.90 -1.34
C LEU A 118 -32.89 -2.81 -1.78
N SER A 119 -33.48 -3.52 -0.83
CA SER A 119 -34.79 -4.15 -1.01
C SER A 119 -35.84 -3.05 -0.92
N ASN A 120 -36.40 -2.72 -2.08
CA ASN A 120 -37.60 -1.91 -2.34
C ASN A 120 -38.41 -1.48 -1.11
N SER A 121 -38.43 -0.18 -0.82
CA SER A 121 -39.62 0.52 -0.37
C SER A 121 -39.59 1.94 -0.92
N SER A 122 -40.65 2.30 -1.61
CA SER A 122 -40.87 3.57 -2.29
C SER A 122 -40.75 4.78 -1.36
N SER A 123 -40.39 5.92 -1.96
CA SER A 123 -40.56 7.32 -1.51
C SER A 123 -39.77 7.81 -0.29
N SER A 124 -38.71 8.58 -0.53
CA SER A 124 -38.74 10.05 -0.52
C SER A 124 -37.31 10.61 -0.40
N SER A 125 -37.00 11.59 -1.24
CA SER A 125 -35.70 12.24 -1.33
C SER A 125 -35.25 12.84 0.00
N SER A 126 -34.05 12.48 0.44
CA SER A 126 -33.20 13.37 1.24
C SER A 126 -31.82 13.40 0.62
N ALA A 127 -31.43 14.60 0.18
CA ALA A 127 -30.16 14.85 -0.49
C ALA A 127 -29.01 14.59 0.50
N VAL A 128 -28.08 13.74 0.09
CA VAL A 128 -26.79 13.56 0.76
C VAL A 128 -26.00 14.86 0.58
N PRO A 129 -25.46 15.49 1.65
CA PRO A 129 -24.63 16.67 1.49
C PRO A 129 -23.35 16.31 0.74
N ALA A 130 -23.10 17.02 -0.36
CA ALA A 130 -21.90 16.89 -1.15
C ALA A 130 -20.68 17.25 -0.29
N VAL A 131 -19.88 16.25 0.05
CA VAL A 131 -18.49 16.47 0.47
C VAL A 131 -17.78 17.08 -0.74
N PRO A 132 -17.02 18.18 -0.60
CA PRO A 132 -16.31 18.76 -1.73
C PRO A 132 -15.30 17.74 -2.23
N GLU A 133 -15.63 17.11 -3.36
CA GLU A 133 -14.79 16.16 -4.06
C GLU A 133 -13.65 16.96 -4.70
N GLN A 134 -12.49 17.00 -4.05
CA GLN A 134 -11.26 17.43 -4.70
C GLN A 134 -10.87 16.36 -5.71
N VAL A 135 -11.54 16.40 -6.87
CA VAL A 135 -11.19 15.59 -8.05
C VAL A 135 -9.92 16.21 -8.65
N CYS A 136 -8.77 15.87 -8.10
CA CYS A 136 -7.50 16.02 -8.82
C CYS A 136 -7.58 15.08 -10.03
N CYS A 137 -7.31 15.56 -11.24
CA CYS A 137 -7.37 14.64 -12.38
C CYS A 137 -6.31 13.53 -12.17
N PRO A 138 -6.60 12.26 -12.52
CA PRO A 138 -5.65 11.16 -12.31
C PRO A 138 -4.26 11.46 -12.88
N GLN A 139 -4.17 12.22 -13.97
CA GLN A 139 -2.90 12.65 -14.55
C GLN A 139 -2.10 13.62 -13.66
N GLN A 140 -2.76 14.55 -12.97
CA GLN A 140 -2.09 15.47 -12.04
C GLN A 140 -1.55 14.72 -10.81
N LEU A 141 -2.32 13.75 -10.31
CA LEU A 141 -1.89 12.92 -9.21
C LEU A 141 -0.73 12.00 -9.61
N LEU A 142 -0.80 11.38 -10.80
CA LEU A 142 0.32 10.63 -11.37
C LEU A 142 1.56 11.52 -11.56
N ALA A 143 1.40 12.76 -12.01
CA ALA A 143 2.50 13.71 -12.17
C ALA A 143 3.20 14.03 -10.84
N GLN A 144 2.46 14.06 -9.71
CA GLN A 144 3.06 14.24 -8.38
C GLN A 144 3.91 13.05 -7.94
N LEU A 145 3.66 11.85 -8.48
CA LEU A 145 4.41 10.64 -8.17
C LEU A 145 5.66 10.45 -9.05
N VAL A 146 5.75 11.13 -10.20
CA VAL A 146 6.87 11.00 -11.15
C VAL A 146 8.25 11.19 -10.48
N PRO A 147 8.48 12.20 -9.62
CA PRO A 147 9.79 12.36 -8.98
C PRO A 147 10.16 11.21 -8.04
N ALA A 148 9.18 10.66 -7.31
CA ALA A 148 9.39 9.51 -6.43
C ALA A 148 9.66 8.23 -7.23
N ALA A 149 8.89 7.98 -8.29
CA ALA A 149 9.08 6.84 -9.18
C ALA A 149 10.44 6.89 -9.90
N ALA A 150 10.84 8.06 -10.39
CA ALA A 150 12.14 8.25 -11.03
C ALA A 150 13.30 7.98 -10.05
N THR A 151 13.17 8.42 -8.80
CA THR A 151 14.17 8.15 -7.76
C THR A 151 14.32 6.65 -7.51
N LEU A 152 13.20 5.92 -7.36
CA LEU A 152 13.22 4.47 -7.15
C LEU A 152 13.85 3.69 -8.33
N LEU A 153 13.53 4.11 -9.56
CA LEU A 153 14.04 3.44 -10.76
C LEU A 153 15.52 3.72 -11.03
N LEU A 154 16.01 4.92 -10.71
CA LEU A 154 17.40 5.32 -10.96
C LEU A 154 18.39 4.83 -9.89
N GLN A 155 17.91 4.39 -8.72
CA GLN A 155 18.77 3.82 -7.66
C GLN A 155 19.15 2.35 -7.91
N GLY A 156 18.67 1.73 -9.00
CA GLY A 156 18.90 0.32 -9.33
C GLY A 156 20.15 0.00 -10.17
N GLU A 157 20.96 0.99 -10.54
CA GLU A 157 22.17 0.74 -11.34
C GLU A 157 23.40 0.43 -10.44
N PRO A 158 24.17 -0.64 -10.73
CA PRO A 158 25.34 -1.00 -9.94
C PRO A 158 26.42 0.08 -10.08
N SER A 159 26.71 0.74 -8.96
CA SER A 159 27.70 1.80 -8.83
C SER A 159 29.11 1.29 -9.19
N SER A 160 29.69 1.82 -10.26
CA SER A 160 31.13 1.82 -10.47
C SER A 160 31.61 3.20 -10.94
N ALA A 161 32.17 3.96 -9.98
CA ALA A 161 32.93 5.21 -10.08
C ALA A 161 32.15 6.44 -10.65
N ILE A 162 32.29 7.68 -10.15
CA ILE A 162 33.50 8.48 -9.95
C ILE A 162 33.21 9.62 -8.93
N HIS A 163 34.23 9.97 -8.14
CA HIS A 163 34.35 11.14 -7.26
C HIS A 163 33.91 12.48 -7.89
N SER A 164 33.16 13.30 -7.13
CA SER A 164 33.63 14.60 -6.57
C SER A 164 32.47 15.57 -6.32
N SER A 165 32.25 15.87 -5.04
CA SER A 165 31.87 17.18 -4.48
C SER A 165 30.70 17.96 -5.08
N ALA A 166 29.53 17.88 -4.44
CA ALA A 166 28.70 19.06 -4.16
C ALA A 166 27.67 18.76 -3.07
N VAL A 167 27.64 19.61 -2.05
CA VAL A 167 26.68 19.65 -0.96
C VAL A 167 25.30 20.00 -1.49
N THR A 168 24.28 19.17 -1.25
CA THR A 168 22.89 19.63 -1.14
C THR A 168 22.05 18.61 -0.35
N SER A 169 21.23 19.15 0.57
CA SER A 169 20.45 18.42 1.59
C SER A 169 19.73 17.18 1.05
N GLN A 170 20.01 16.04 1.68
CA GLN A 170 19.27 14.81 1.45
C GLN A 170 17.96 14.80 2.24
N PRO A 171 16.85 14.33 1.67
CA PRO A 171 15.74 13.82 2.46
C PRO A 171 16.16 12.47 3.04
N HIS A 172 16.05 12.31 4.36
CA HIS A 172 16.38 11.09 5.08
C HIS A 172 15.46 9.94 4.65
N LEU A 173 15.92 9.13 3.68
CA LEU A 173 15.32 7.86 3.32
C LEU A 173 15.86 6.78 4.28
N PHE A 174 15.05 6.33 5.22
CA PHE A 174 15.35 5.12 6.00
C PHE A 174 14.92 3.89 5.20
N ALA A 175 15.85 3.33 4.42
CA ALA A 175 15.74 1.97 3.89
C ALA A 175 16.51 1.02 4.82
N PHE A 176 15.80 0.08 5.46
CA PHE A 176 16.46 -1.03 6.15
C PHE A 176 17.00 -2.00 5.07
N HIS A 177 18.27 -1.84 4.70
CA HIS A 177 19.00 -2.86 3.95
C HIS A 177 19.75 -3.78 4.93
N ALA A 178 19.26 -5.01 5.06
CA ALA A 178 20.04 -6.13 5.60
C ALA A 178 20.04 -7.25 4.55
N TRP A 179 20.94 -7.15 3.59
CA TRP A 179 21.39 -8.28 2.77
C TRP A 179 22.81 -8.59 3.23
N SER A 180 22.95 -9.63 4.06
CA SER A 180 24.25 -10.23 4.35
C SER A 180 24.34 -11.50 3.52
N GLU A 181 25.28 -11.52 2.59
CA GLU A 181 25.75 -12.70 1.87
C GLU A 181 26.22 -13.76 2.89
N CYS A 182 25.72 -14.99 2.74
CA CYS A 182 26.36 -16.28 3.06
C CYS A 182 25.54 -17.40 2.40
#